data_AF-A0A1M6EPP2-F1
#
_entry.id   AF-A0A1M6EPP2-F1
#
_cell.length_a   1.000
_cell.length_b   1.000
_cell.length_c   1.000
_cell.angle_alpha   90.00
_cell.angle_beta   90.00
_cell.angle_gamma   90.00
#
_symmetry.space_group_name_H-M   'P 1'
#
loop_
_entity.id
_entity.type
_entity.pdbx_description
1 polymer ?
#
loop_
_entity_poly.entity_id
_entity_poly.type
_entity_poly.pdbx_seq_one_letter_code
_entity_poly.pdbx_strand_id
1 'polypeptide(L)' 'MSIKWISIPEYMKETGLSRDNVKKLIEQERLICVITEGGQTRIKMEDNTEFIELKEELKTQRQMLEELSQHLGLGKK' A
#
# COMPACT_ATOMS: atom_id res chain seq x y z
N MET A 1 -16.70 5.25 -9.39
CA MET A 1 -15.24 5.05 -9.36
C MET A 1 -14.56 6.31 -9.83
N SER A 2 -13.77 6.94 -8.96
CA SER A 2 -12.96 8.11 -9.31
C SER A 2 -11.52 7.63 -9.52
N ILE A 3 -10.92 7.97 -10.67
CA ILE A 3 -9.50 7.72 -10.90
C ILE A 3 -8.75 8.97 -10.50
N LYS A 4 -7.84 8.84 -9.54
CA LYS A 4 -7.00 9.94 -9.06
C LYS A 4 -5.56 9.69 -9.47
N TRP A 5 -4.93 10.69 -10.08
CA TRP A 5 -3.50 10.66 -10.41
C TRP A 5 -2.72 11.40 -9.33
N ILE A 6 -2.01 10.67 -8.48
CA ILE A 6 -1.30 11.23 -7.33
C ILE A 6 0.21 11.16 -7.49
N SER A 7 0.94 12.03 -6.80
CA SER A 7 2.40 12.01 -6.80
C SER A 7 2.95 10.83 -6.00
N ILE A 8 4.23 10.47 -6.21
CA ILE A 8 4.92 9.44 -5.40
C ILE A 8 4.82 9.74 -3.90
N PRO A 9 5.09 10.96 -3.40
CA PRO A 9 4.93 11.26 -1.97
C PRO A 9 3.52 11.05 -1.43
N GLU A 10 2.50 11.43 -2.20
CA GLU A 10 1.10 11.18 -1.82
C GLU A 10 0.80 9.69 -1.77
N TYR A 11 1.25 8.92 -2.78
CA TYR A 11 1.07 7.48 -2.83
C TYR A 11 1.74 6.77 -1.64
N MET A 12 2.93 7.22 -1.25
CA MET A 12 3.62 6.72 -0.05
C MET A 12 2.83 7.01 1.22
N LYS A 13 2.20 8.19 1.33
CA LYS A 13 1.39 8.56 2.50
C LYS A 13 0.13 7.71 2.62
N GLU A 14 -0.55 7.45 1.50
CA GLU A 14 -1.79 6.65 1.48
C GLU A 14 -1.52 5.16 1.72
N THR A 15 -0.46 4.63 1.12
CA THR A 15 -0.15 3.19 1.21
C THR A 15 0.70 2.82 2.41
N GLY A 16 1.47 3.77 2.96
CA GLY A 16 2.50 3.52 3.97
C GLY A 16 3.76 2.87 3.41
N LEU A 17 3.89 2.75 2.08
CA LEU A 17 5.06 2.13 1.44
C LEU A 17 6.26 3.07 1.45
N SER A 18 7.45 2.49 1.62
CA SER A 18 8.71 3.21 1.46
C SER A 18 8.94 3.61 0.00
N ARG A 19 9.76 4.63 -0.22
CA ARG A 19 10.11 5.10 -1.57
C ARG A 19 10.72 4.00 -2.42
N ASP A 20 11.60 3.16 -1.84
CA ASP A 20 12.24 2.05 -2.56
C ASP A 20 11.24 0.98 -2.98
N ASN A 21 10.24 0.69 -2.13
CA ASN A 21 9.17 -0.25 -2.48
C ASN A 21 8.31 0.31 -3.61
N VAL A 22 7.95 1.59 -3.55
CA VAL A 22 7.18 2.23 -4.63
C VAL A 22 7.97 2.21 -5.95
N LYS A 23 9.27 2.50 -5.91
CA LYS A 23 10.14 2.41 -7.11
C LYS A 23 10.17 1.00 -7.69
N LYS A 24 10.40 -0.03 -6.86
CA LYS A 24 10.39 -1.43 -7.30
C LYS A 24 9.06 -1.81 -7.95
N LEU A 25 7.94 -1.35 -7.39
CA LEU A 25 6.62 -1.63 -7.96
C LEU A 25 6.40 -0.94 -9.32
N ILE A 26 6.98 0.25 -9.53
CA ILE A 26 6.98 0.91 -10.84
C ILE A 26 7.87 0.16 -11.83
N GLU A 27 9.09 -0.20 -11.43
CA GLU A 27 10.06 -0.96 -12.27
C GLU A 27 9.53 -2.34 -12.68
N GLN A 28 8.73 -2.97 -11.81
CA GLN A 28 8.06 -4.24 -12.08
C GLN A 28 6.73 -4.10 -12.83
N GLU A 29 6.38 -2.89 -13.27
CA GLU A 29 5.12 -2.58 -13.98
C GLU A 29 3.85 -2.99 -13.19
N ARG A 30 3.94 -3.09 -11.86
CA ARG A 30 2.80 -3.41 -10.99
C ARG A 30 1.97 -2.18 -10.62
N LEU A 31 2.48 -0.99 -10.93
CA LEU A 31 1.76 0.28 -10.78
C LEU A 31 1.61 0.94 -12.14
N ILE A 32 0.39 1.41 -12.41
CA ILE A 32 0.14 2.26 -13.57
C ILE A 32 0.62 3.67 -13.22
N CYS A 33 1.63 4.17 -13.92
CA CYS A 33 2.13 5.53 -13.74
C CYS A 33 2.40 6.22 -15.07
N VAL A 34 2.38 7.55 -15.05
CA VAL A 34 2.72 8.41 -16.20
C VAL A 34 3.75 9.44 -15.78
N ILE A 35 4.62 9.84 -16.71
CA ILE A 35 5.54 10.96 -16.52
C ILE A 35 4.90 12.18 -17.18
N THR A 36 4.68 13.24 -16.42
CA THR A 36 4.13 14.49 -16.95
C THR A 36 5.18 15.25 -17.77
N GLU A 37 4.76 16.23 -18.56
CA GLU A 37 5.65 17.09 -19.35
C GLU A 37 6.73 17.79 -18.49
N GLY A 38 6.46 18.01 -17.20
CA GLY A 38 7.43 18.55 -16.22
C GLY A 38 8.36 17.50 -15.60
N GLY A 39 8.40 16.27 -16.11
CA GLY A 39 9.24 15.18 -15.61
C GLY A 39 8.77 14.54 -14.29
N GLN A 40 7.55 14.85 -13.83
CA GLN A 40 7.03 14.31 -12.57
C GLN A 40 6.27 13.01 -12.81
N THR A 41 6.57 11.98 -12.03
CA THR A 41 5.81 10.72 -12.04
C THR A 41 4.51 10.86 -11.26
N ARG A 42 3.39 10.49 -11.90
CA ARG A 42 2.05 10.38 -11.31
C ARG A 42 1.60 8.94 -11.34
N ILE A 43 1.10 8.44 -10.22
CA ILE A 43 0.61 7.07 -10.05
C ILE A 43 -0.91 7.10 -10.10
N LYS A 44 -1.50 6.19 -10.88
CA LYS A 44 -2.93 5.97 -10.91
C LYS A 44 -3.34 5.33 -9.58
N MET A 45 -4.15 6.03 -8.82
CA MET A 45 -4.82 5.51 -7.65
C MET A 45 -6.30 5.39 -7.98
N GLU A 46 -6.81 4.18 -7.85
CA GLU A 46 -8.24 3.92 -7.90
C GLU A 46 -8.74 3.88 -6.47
N ASP A 47 -9.81 4.63 -6.19
CA ASP A 47 -10.59 4.45 -4.96
C ASP A 47 -11.27 3.07 -5.06
N ASN A 48 -10.50 2.02 -4.78
CA ASN A 48 -11.01 0.67 -4.75
C ASN A 48 -11.45 0.37 -3.32
N THR A 49 -12.74 0.58 -3.05
CA THR A 49 -13.37 0.30 -1.76
C THR A 49 -13.08 -1.13 -1.30
N GLU A 50 -13.03 -2.11 -2.22
CA GLU A 50 -12.70 -3.50 -1.89
C GLU A 50 -11.25 -3.64 -1.39
N PHE A 51 -10.32 -2.84 -1.89
CA PHE A 51 -8.93 -2.83 -1.40
C PHE A 51 -8.82 -2.25 0.02
N ILE A 52 -9.65 -1.26 0.34
CA ILE A 52 -9.74 -0.69 1.69
C ILE A 52 -10.30 -1.74 2.65
N GLU A 53 -11.40 -2.39 2.29
CA GLU A 53 -12.02 -3.47 3.06
C GLU A 53 -11.04 -4.64 3.28
N LEU A 54 -10.33 -5.07 2.23
CA LEU A 54 -9.30 -6.11 2.31
C LEU A 54 -8.13 -5.72 3.24
N LYS A 55 -7.74 -4.43 3.26
CA LYS A 55 -6.69 -3.94 4.16
C LYS A 55 -7.13 -3.96 5.62
N GLU A 56 -8.39 -3.65 5.90
CA GLU A 56 -8.97 -3.77 7.25
C GLU A 56 -9.10 -5.23 7.69
N GLU A 57 -9.49 -6.13 6.79
CA GLU A 57 -9.57 -7.56 7.07
C GLU A 57 -8.18 -8.14 7.38
N LEU A 58 -7.17 -7.84 6.56
CA LEU A 58 -5.78 -8.23 6.80
C LEU A 58 -5.24 -7.72 8.15
N LYS A 59 -5.57 -6.47 8.51
CA LYS A 59 -5.19 -5.90 9.81
C LYS A 59 -5.82 -6.68 10.96
N THR A 60 -7.09 -7.03 10.83
CA THR A 60 -7.84 -7.82 11.84
C THR A 60 -7.23 -9.22 11.99
N GLN A 61 -6.95 -9.90 10.88
CA GLN A 61 -6.31 -11.21 10.89
C GLN A 61 -4.91 -11.16 11.53
N ARG A 62 -4.12 -10.13 11.22
CA ARG A 62 -2.80 -9.94 11.83
C ARG A 62 -2.91 -9.75 13.35
N GLN A 63 -3.87 -8.95 13.81
CA GLN A 63 -4.09 -8.76 15.24
C GLN A 63 -4.47 -10.07 15.94
N MET A 64 -5.37 -10.86 15.35
CA MET A 64 -5.72 -12.18 15.89
C MET A 64 -4.51 -13.12 15.97
N LEU A 65 -3.63 -13.09 14.96
CA LEU A 65 -2.39 -13.87 14.98
C LEU A 65 -1.43 -13.40 16.07
N GLU A 66 -1.29 -12.09 16.27
CA GLU A 66 -0.46 -11.54 17.35
C GLU A 66 -1.01 -11.94 18.73
N GLU A 67 -2.33 -11.84 18.95
CA GLU A 67 -3.01 -12.28 20.18
C GLU A 67 -2.85 -13.79 20.43
N LEU A 68 -3.04 -14.61 19.39
CA LEU A 68 -2.81 -16.06 19.45
C LEU A 68 -1.33 -16.38 19.78
N SER A 69 -0.39 -15.65 19.18
CA SER A 69 1.04 -15.83 19.46
C SER A 69 1.39 -15.50 20.92
N GLN A 70 0.75 -14.49 21.50
CA GLN A 70 0.91 -14.13 22.89
C GLN A 70 0.30 -15.19 23.81
N HIS A 71 -0.90 -15.68 23.47
CA HIS A 71 -1.59 -16.73 24.23
C HIS A 71 -0.79 -18.05 24.25
N LEU A 72 -0.16 -18.39 23.12
CA LEU A 72 0.71 -19.57 22.99
C LEU A 72 2.13 -19.35 23.56
N GLY A 73 2.44 -18.15 24.08
CA GLY A 73 3.76 -17.84 24.64
C GLY A 73 4.88 -17.73 23.60
N LEU A 74 4.55 -17.64 22.32
CA LEU A 74 5.49 -17.56 21.20
C LEU A 74 6.11 -16.15 21.03
N GLY A 75 5.62 -15.15 21.77
CA GLY A 75 6.01 -13.74 21.67
C GLY A 75 7.15 -13.26 22.57
N LYS A 76 7.93 -14.15 23.19
CA LYS A 76 9.12 -13.77 23.98
C LYS A 76 10.41 -14.33 23.37
N LYS A 77 10.98 -13.57 22.43
CA LYS A 77 12.43 -13.47 22.21
C LYS A 77 12.79 -12.19 21.48
#